data_AF-A0A0Z8G1C7-F1
#
_entry.id   AF-A0A0Z8G1C7-F1
#
_cell.length_a   1.000
_cell.length_b   1.000
_cell.length_c   1.000
_cell.angle_alpha   90.00
_cell.angle_beta   90.00
_cell.angle_gamma   90.00
#
_symmetry.space_group_name_H-M   'P 1'
#
loop_
_entity.id
_entity.type
_entity.pdbx_description
1 polymer ?
#
loop_
_entity_poly.entity_id
_entity_poly.type
_entity_poly.pdbx_seq_one_letter_code
_entity_poly.pdbx_strand_id
1 'polypeptide(L)'
;MNKQEAKQKLHNIAFAKMNTRPDDLKLADVMQVIDQIDEPQKVVVPKEVAEWLKEYRHAHTLLKVLNAAENERIIPSAVNDWILDNQRDFVVAWYDGYEIEQEKLYTVEIPNPNRTTEPIIYLSRDEGGKIFLNNWFLHVSQNWKNQPHAQLTESEIKQDFEWAWQFAKEVGDD
;
A
#
# COMPACT_ATOMS: atom_id res chain seq x y z
N MET A 1 -24.28 5.69 1.97
CA MET A 1 -25.56 5.39 1.31
C MET A 1 -25.38 4.26 0.29
N ASN A 2 -26.34 3.35 0.14
CA ASN A 2 -26.22 2.29 -0.88
C ASN A 2 -26.69 2.75 -2.28
N LYS A 3 -26.39 1.95 -3.30
CA LYS A 3 -26.71 2.26 -4.70
C LYS A 3 -28.21 2.48 -4.96
N GLN A 4 -29.11 1.76 -4.27
CA GLN A 4 -30.56 1.90 -4.47
C GLN A 4 -31.08 3.20 -3.86
N GLU A 5 -30.61 3.55 -2.67
CA GLU A 5 -30.92 4.82 -2.01
C GLU A 5 -30.42 6.01 -2.83
N ALA A 6 -29.23 5.92 -3.42
CA ALA A 6 -28.69 6.95 -4.32
C ALA A 6 -29.57 7.17 -5.55
N LYS A 7 -30.01 6.09 -6.20
CA LYS A 7 -30.96 6.15 -7.33
C LYS A 7 -32.27 6.80 -6.93
N GLN A 8 -32.81 6.44 -5.77
CA GLN A 8 -34.06 7.01 -5.27
C GLN A 8 -33.91 8.50 -4.94
N LYS A 9 -32.78 8.93 -4.35
CA LYS A 9 -32.49 10.35 -4.11
C LYS A 9 -32.40 11.13 -5.42
N LEU A 10 -31.67 10.63 -6.43
CA LEU A 10 -31.57 11.28 -7.74
C LEU A 10 -32.94 11.38 -8.44
N HIS A 11 -33.72 10.29 -8.38
CA HIS A 11 -35.09 10.28 -8.88
C HIS A 11 -35.92 11.37 -8.18
N ASN A 12 -35.91 11.42 -6.85
CA ASN A 12 -36.65 12.44 -6.11
C ASN A 12 -36.16 13.86 -6.42
N ILE A 13 -34.85 14.09 -6.58
CA ILE A 13 -34.31 15.40 -6.96
C ILE A 13 -34.82 15.82 -8.35
N ALA A 14 -34.80 14.91 -9.32
CA ALA A 14 -35.28 15.17 -10.69
C ALA A 14 -36.77 15.55 -10.72
N PHE A 15 -37.59 14.94 -9.86
CA PHE A 15 -39.05 15.14 -9.85
C PHE A 15 -39.58 16.14 -8.81
N ALA A 16 -38.84 16.44 -7.73
CA ALA A 16 -39.30 17.31 -6.64
C ALA A 16 -38.91 18.79 -6.80
N LYS A 17 -37.84 19.12 -7.56
CA LYS A 17 -37.29 20.48 -7.65
C LYS A 17 -37.79 21.35 -8.82
N MET A 18 -39.06 21.20 -9.21
CA MET A 18 -39.79 21.95 -10.25
C MET A 18 -39.58 21.43 -11.68
N ASN A 19 -40.66 21.03 -12.38
CA ASN A 19 -40.85 21.17 -13.84
C ASN A 19 -39.70 20.83 -14.82
N THR A 20 -38.63 20.21 -14.35
CA THR A 20 -37.48 19.75 -15.13
C THR A 20 -37.90 18.47 -15.79
N ARG A 21 -37.69 18.41 -17.11
CA ARG A 21 -37.77 17.13 -17.80
C ARG A 21 -36.71 16.22 -17.15
N PRO A 22 -36.90 14.88 -17.14
CA PRO A 22 -35.93 13.94 -16.57
C PRO A 22 -34.46 14.18 -17.01
N ASP A 23 -34.28 14.91 -18.11
CA ASP A 23 -33.02 15.24 -18.77
C ASP A 23 -32.23 16.42 -18.12
N ASP A 24 -32.80 17.18 -17.18
CA ASP A 24 -32.21 18.44 -16.66
C ASP A 24 -31.57 18.34 -15.25
N LEU A 25 -31.09 17.16 -14.84
CA LEU A 25 -30.36 16.97 -13.57
C LEU A 25 -29.03 17.75 -13.58
N LYS A 26 -28.83 18.64 -12.60
CA LYS A 26 -27.55 19.36 -12.47
C LYS A 26 -26.44 18.40 -12.06
N LEU A 27 -25.30 18.48 -12.73
CA LEU A 27 -24.10 17.69 -12.41
C LEU A 27 -23.70 17.80 -10.93
N ALA A 28 -23.83 18.99 -10.33
CA ALA A 28 -23.52 19.20 -8.92
C ALA A 28 -24.42 18.38 -7.97
N ASP A 29 -25.72 18.27 -8.25
CA ASP A 29 -26.64 17.44 -7.46
C ASP A 29 -26.30 15.94 -7.64
N VAL A 30 -25.87 15.54 -8.84
CA VAL A 30 -25.44 14.16 -9.13
C VAL A 30 -24.16 13.81 -8.38
N MET A 31 -23.13 14.66 -8.46
CA MET A 31 -21.87 14.48 -7.74
C MET A 31 -22.09 14.38 -6.23
N GLN A 32 -22.89 15.29 -5.65
CA GLN A 32 -23.19 15.27 -4.21
C GLN A 32 -23.84 13.95 -3.75
N VAL A 33 -24.66 13.33 -4.59
CA VAL A 33 -25.30 12.03 -4.29
C VAL A 33 -24.31 10.88 -4.48
N ILE A 34 -23.47 10.93 -5.51
CA ILE A 34 -22.42 9.93 -5.75
C ILE A 34 -21.40 9.93 -4.62
N ASP A 35 -20.96 11.09 -4.14
CA ASP A 35 -20.00 11.24 -3.04
C ASP A 35 -20.51 10.70 -1.70
N GLN A 36 -21.83 10.45 -1.59
CA GLN A 36 -22.46 9.81 -0.43
C GLN A 36 -22.60 8.28 -0.59
N ILE A 37 -22.26 7.72 -1.74
CA ILE A 37 -22.30 6.26 -1.95
C ILE A 37 -21.15 5.65 -1.16
N ASP A 38 -21.46 4.69 -0.30
CA ASP A 38 -20.43 3.99 0.46
C ASP A 38 -19.60 3.15 -0.51
N GLU A 39 -18.30 3.43 -0.59
CA GLU A 39 -17.37 2.53 -1.26
C GLU A 39 -17.17 1.28 -0.40
N PRO A 40 -16.95 0.10 -1.02
CA PRO A 40 -16.56 -1.09 -0.27
C PRO A 40 -15.30 -0.78 0.55
N GLN A 41 -15.34 -1.04 1.85
CA GLN A 41 -14.15 -0.89 2.69
C GLN A 41 -13.12 -1.94 2.27
N LYS A 42 -12.05 -1.49 1.60
CA LYS A 42 -10.91 -2.34 1.28
C LYS A 42 -10.09 -2.58 2.55
N VAL A 43 -9.43 -3.73 2.59
CA VAL A 43 -8.45 -4.07 3.62
C VAL A 43 -7.04 -3.89 3.10
N VAL A 44 -6.09 -3.60 4.00
CA VAL A 44 -4.67 -3.60 3.67
C VAL A 44 -4.15 -5.03 3.78
N VAL A 45 -3.49 -5.53 2.74
CA VAL A 45 -2.93 -6.88 2.71
C VAL A 45 -1.43 -6.84 2.42
N PRO A 46 -0.62 -7.76 2.98
CA PRO A 46 0.79 -7.87 2.65
C PRO A 46 1.00 -8.12 1.16
N LYS A 47 2.13 -7.64 0.63
CA LYS A 47 2.48 -7.78 -0.79
C LYS A 47 2.46 -9.23 -1.29
N GLU A 48 2.98 -10.17 -0.49
CA GLU A 48 2.97 -11.60 -0.85
C GLU A 48 1.54 -12.14 -0.99
N VAL A 49 0.63 -11.74 -0.09
CA VAL A 49 -0.79 -12.11 -0.14
C VAL A 49 -1.48 -11.43 -1.32
N ALA A 50 -1.15 -10.18 -1.62
CA ALA A 50 -1.69 -9.45 -2.77
C ALA A 50 -1.33 -10.15 -4.09
N GLU A 51 -0.05 -10.49 -4.30
CA GLU A 51 0.40 -11.19 -5.50
C GLU A 51 -0.27 -12.57 -5.63
N TRP A 52 -0.36 -13.32 -4.53
CA TRP A 52 -1.09 -14.59 -4.51
C TRP A 52 -2.58 -14.41 -4.85
N LEU A 53 -3.25 -13.41 -4.28
CA LEU A 53 -4.65 -13.11 -4.59
C LEU A 53 -4.86 -12.76 -6.07
N LYS A 54 -3.94 -12.03 -6.72
CA LYS A 54 -4.06 -11.69 -8.15
C LYS A 54 -4.13 -12.93 -9.04
N GLU A 55 -3.28 -13.91 -8.75
CA GLU A 55 -3.18 -15.14 -9.53
C GLU A 55 -4.32 -16.12 -9.23
N TYR A 56 -4.68 -16.29 -7.95
CA TYR A 56 -5.53 -17.41 -7.52
C TYR A 56 -7.02 -17.05 -7.38
N ARG A 57 -7.38 -15.77 -7.17
CA ARG A 57 -8.80 -15.37 -6.96
C ARG A 57 -9.71 -15.66 -8.14
N HIS A 58 -9.15 -15.69 -9.35
CA HIS A 58 -9.89 -15.94 -10.59
C HIS A 58 -9.92 -17.41 -11.00
N ALA A 59 -9.02 -18.21 -10.44
CA ALA A 59 -8.85 -19.62 -10.78
C ALA A 59 -9.59 -20.57 -9.80
N HIS A 60 -9.87 -20.11 -8.58
CA HIS A 60 -10.41 -20.94 -7.52
C HIS A 60 -11.64 -20.30 -6.86
N THR A 61 -12.45 -21.12 -6.20
CA THR A 61 -13.54 -20.60 -5.35
C THR A 61 -13.00 -20.32 -3.95
N LEU A 62 -13.56 -19.32 -3.26
CA LEU A 62 -13.19 -18.98 -1.88
C LEU A 62 -13.23 -20.21 -0.96
N LEU A 63 -14.29 -21.02 -1.03
CA LEU A 63 -14.42 -22.24 -0.22
C LEU A 63 -13.29 -23.24 -0.45
N LYS A 64 -12.82 -23.40 -1.70
CA LYS A 64 -11.70 -24.29 -2.00
C LYS A 64 -10.41 -23.78 -1.38
N VAL A 65 -10.19 -22.46 -1.39
CA VAL A 65 -9.00 -21.83 -0.80
C VAL A 65 -9.01 -21.92 0.72
N LEU A 66 -10.13 -21.62 1.37
CA LEU A 66 -10.23 -21.73 2.83
C LEU A 66 -10.01 -23.18 3.30
N ASN A 67 -10.61 -24.16 2.61
CA ASN A 67 -10.36 -25.57 2.91
C ASN A 67 -8.89 -25.96 2.66
N ALA A 68 -8.25 -25.40 1.63
CA ALA A 68 -6.84 -25.66 1.33
C ALA A 68 -5.92 -25.09 2.43
N ALA A 69 -6.26 -23.90 2.94
CA ALA A 69 -5.56 -23.23 4.03
C ALA A 69 -5.60 -24.03 5.34
N GLU A 70 -6.80 -24.46 5.73
CA GLU A 70 -7.01 -25.28 6.95
C GLU A 70 -6.33 -26.66 6.88
N ASN A 71 -6.09 -27.18 5.68
CA ASN A 71 -5.48 -28.50 5.48
C ASN A 71 -4.01 -28.43 5.00
N GLU A 72 -3.35 -27.27 5.10
CA GLU A 72 -1.95 -27.02 4.71
C GLU A 72 -1.59 -27.48 3.28
N ARG A 73 -2.56 -27.42 2.36
CA ARG A 73 -2.38 -27.90 0.98
C ARG A 73 -2.40 -26.73 0.02
N ILE A 74 -1.33 -26.57 -0.77
CA ILE A 74 -1.33 -25.71 -1.98
C ILE A 74 -1.47 -24.20 -1.64
N ILE A 75 -0.92 -23.74 -0.52
CA ILE A 75 -0.77 -22.31 -0.23
C ILE A 75 0.63 -22.10 0.37
N PRO A 76 1.41 -21.08 -0.09
CA PRO A 76 2.67 -20.72 0.56
C PRO A 76 2.46 -20.47 2.06
N SER A 77 3.38 -20.90 2.92
CA SER A 77 3.21 -20.83 4.38
C SER A 77 2.87 -19.42 4.87
N ALA A 78 3.58 -18.39 4.39
CA ALA A 78 3.33 -17.00 4.78
C ALA A 78 1.92 -16.52 4.41
N VAL A 79 1.40 -16.92 3.23
CA VAL A 79 0.03 -16.59 2.81
C VAL A 79 -0.98 -17.37 3.64
N ASN A 80 -0.68 -18.64 3.95
CA ASN A 80 -1.55 -19.48 4.78
C ASN A 80 -1.67 -18.92 6.21
N ASP A 81 -0.54 -18.61 6.83
CA ASP A 81 -0.47 -18.04 8.18
C ASP A 81 -1.27 -16.74 8.24
N TRP A 82 -1.07 -15.86 7.25
CA TRP A 82 -1.84 -14.61 7.16
C TRP A 82 -3.35 -14.86 7.01
N ILE A 83 -3.78 -15.81 6.16
CA ILE A 83 -5.21 -16.15 6.00
C ILE A 83 -5.79 -16.65 7.32
N LEU A 84 -5.09 -17.52 8.04
CA LEU A 84 -5.56 -18.10 9.30
C LEU A 84 -5.69 -17.02 10.39
N ASP A 85 -4.78 -16.06 10.43
CA ASP A 85 -4.80 -14.95 11.38
C ASP A 85 -5.79 -13.84 10.98
N ASN A 86 -6.12 -13.71 9.69
CA ASN A 86 -6.89 -12.58 9.12
C ASN A 86 -8.11 -13.05 8.30
N GLN A 87 -8.81 -14.10 8.73
CA GLN A 87 -9.87 -14.74 7.96
C GLN A 87 -10.95 -13.77 7.45
N ARG A 88 -11.40 -12.84 8.29
CA ARG A 88 -12.39 -11.82 7.89
C ARG A 88 -11.84 -10.95 6.77
N ASP A 89 -10.63 -10.42 6.97
CA ASP A 89 -10.04 -9.46 6.05
C ASP A 89 -9.66 -10.14 4.73
N PHE A 90 -9.26 -11.41 4.77
CA PHE A 90 -9.10 -12.22 3.56
C PHE A 90 -10.40 -12.31 2.73
N VAL A 91 -11.55 -12.54 3.37
CA VAL A 91 -12.85 -12.58 2.66
C VAL A 91 -13.20 -11.21 2.06
N VAL A 92 -12.92 -10.12 2.77
CA VAL A 92 -13.10 -8.75 2.25
C VAL A 92 -12.16 -8.51 1.06
N ALA A 93 -10.87 -8.82 1.18
CA ALA A 93 -9.89 -8.71 0.11
C ALA A 93 -10.30 -9.51 -1.14
N TRP A 94 -10.92 -10.67 -0.94
CA TRP A 94 -11.40 -11.55 -2.01
C TRP A 94 -12.54 -10.93 -2.82
N TYR A 95 -13.50 -10.26 -2.18
CA TYR A 95 -14.72 -9.76 -2.83
C TYR A 95 -14.72 -8.24 -3.08
N ASP A 96 -14.37 -7.47 -2.05
CA ASP A 96 -14.45 -6.01 -2.05
C ASP A 96 -13.13 -5.36 -2.50
N GLY A 97 -12.07 -6.16 -2.58
CA GLY A 97 -10.74 -5.75 -2.99
C GLY A 97 -9.86 -5.32 -1.82
N TYR A 98 -8.63 -4.95 -2.13
CA TYR A 98 -7.60 -4.65 -1.14
C TYR A 98 -6.67 -3.54 -1.60
N GLU A 99 -5.96 -2.97 -0.64
CA GLU A 99 -4.78 -2.13 -0.82
C GLU A 99 -3.54 -2.94 -0.42
N ILE A 100 -2.43 -2.73 -1.10
CA ILE A 100 -1.18 -3.42 -0.77
C ILE A 100 -0.49 -2.65 0.35
N GLU A 101 -0.09 -3.34 1.41
CA GLU A 101 0.75 -2.79 2.46
C GLU A 101 2.02 -2.19 1.81
N GLN A 102 2.20 -0.89 1.99
CA GLN A 102 3.40 -0.22 1.51
C GLN A 102 4.58 -0.66 2.37
N GLU A 103 5.62 -1.21 1.73
CA GLU A 103 6.85 -1.58 2.42
C GLU A 103 7.43 -0.32 3.09
N LYS A 104 7.73 -0.42 4.39
CA LYS A 104 8.42 0.65 5.11
C LYS A 104 9.78 0.90 4.50
N LEU A 105 10.05 2.18 4.22
CA LEU A 105 11.33 2.62 3.69
C LEU A 105 12.16 3.28 4.78
N TYR A 106 13.46 3.09 4.69
CA TYR A 106 14.43 3.58 5.65
C TYR A 106 15.56 4.31 4.93
N THR A 107 16.10 5.33 5.58
CA THR A 107 17.38 5.93 5.22
C THR A 107 18.41 5.51 6.27
N VAL A 108 19.65 5.25 5.83
CA VAL A 108 20.73 4.81 6.73
C VAL A 108 21.93 5.73 6.54
N GLU A 109 22.18 6.58 7.54
CA GLU A 109 23.37 7.43 7.61
C GLU A 109 24.42 6.79 8.53
N ILE A 110 25.63 6.59 8.02
CA ILE A 110 26.72 5.99 8.76
C ILE A 110 27.44 7.10 9.57
N PRO A 111 27.43 7.03 10.92
CA PRO A 111 28.05 8.06 11.74
C PRO A 111 29.57 8.16 11.48
N ASN A 112 30.05 9.39 11.31
CA ASN A 112 31.48 9.68 11.18
C ASN A 112 31.91 10.77 12.18
N PRO A 113 31.94 10.45 13.49
CA PRO A 113 32.04 11.45 14.56
C PRO A 113 33.36 12.21 14.60
N ASN A 114 34.43 11.65 14.04
CA ASN A 114 35.78 12.25 14.06
C ASN A 114 36.07 13.09 12.81
N ARG A 115 35.09 13.24 11.91
CA ARG A 115 35.23 14.03 10.68
C ARG A 115 34.31 15.23 10.74
N THR A 116 34.90 16.43 10.79
CA THR A 116 34.17 17.69 11.00
C THR A 116 33.61 18.32 9.71
N THR A 117 33.97 17.80 8.55
CA THR A 117 33.52 18.27 7.23
C THR A 117 33.32 17.09 6.29
N GLU A 118 32.27 17.19 5.47
CA GLU A 118 31.90 16.41 4.28
C GLU A 118 32.87 15.32 3.77
N PRO A 119 32.35 14.20 3.20
CA PRO A 119 30.94 13.90 2.91
C PRO A 119 30.19 13.11 3.99
N ILE A 120 28.85 13.17 3.94
CA ILE A 120 27.95 12.21 4.58
C ILE A 120 28.19 10.85 3.93
N ILE A 121 28.19 9.79 4.72
CA ILE A 121 28.24 8.40 4.25
C ILE A 121 26.88 7.78 4.51
N TYR A 122 26.26 7.18 3.50
CA TYR A 122 24.93 6.59 3.61
C TYR A 122 24.80 5.35 2.73
N LEU A 123 23.78 4.52 2.99
CA LEU A 123 23.45 3.40 2.11
C LEU A 123 22.62 3.88 0.92
N SER A 124 23.02 3.42 -0.27
CA SER A 124 22.35 3.73 -1.52
C SER A 124 22.16 2.45 -2.34
N ARG A 125 21.11 2.42 -3.13
CA ARG A 125 20.80 1.40 -4.12
C ARG A 125 21.20 1.87 -5.52
N ASP A 126 21.88 1.02 -6.29
CA ASP A 126 22.17 1.29 -7.70
C ASP A 126 20.99 0.90 -8.61
N GLU A 127 21.11 1.13 -9.91
CA GLU A 127 20.07 0.77 -10.90
C GLU A 127 19.80 -0.75 -10.95
N GLY A 128 20.75 -1.58 -10.51
CA GLY A 128 20.64 -3.03 -10.44
C GLY A 128 20.05 -3.55 -9.13
N GLY A 129 19.66 -2.68 -8.20
CA GLY A 129 19.13 -3.06 -6.89
C GLY A 129 20.20 -3.40 -5.85
N LYS A 130 21.49 -3.23 -6.16
CA LYS A 130 22.57 -3.55 -5.22
C LYS A 130 22.78 -2.41 -4.24
N ILE A 131 22.91 -2.76 -2.95
CA ILE A 131 23.18 -1.79 -1.89
C ILE A 131 24.68 -1.55 -1.74
N PHE A 132 25.08 -0.30 -1.60
CA PHE A 132 26.47 0.11 -1.40
C PHE A 132 26.56 1.39 -0.56
N LEU A 133 27.77 1.64 -0.03
CA LEU A 133 28.08 2.89 0.67
C LEU A 133 28.32 4.00 -0.36
N ASN A 134 27.46 5.01 -0.34
CA ASN A 134 27.64 6.21 -1.14
C ASN A 134 28.09 7.38 -0.26
N ASN A 135 28.61 8.42 -0.90
CA ASN A 135 28.98 9.64 -0.23
C ASN A 135 28.34 10.86 -0.90
N TRP A 136 27.93 11.85 -0.09
CA TRP A 136 27.31 13.07 -0.56
C TRP A 136 27.94 14.30 0.09
N PHE A 137 28.27 15.30 -0.71
CA PHE A 137 28.84 16.57 -0.26
C PHE A 137 27.70 17.53 0.15
N LEU A 138 27.70 17.97 1.41
CA LEU A 138 26.63 18.77 2.04
C LEU A 138 26.36 20.11 1.33
N HIS A 139 27.31 20.65 0.56
CA HIS A 139 27.11 21.85 -0.26
C HIS A 139 25.99 21.73 -1.33
N VAL A 140 25.45 20.53 -1.56
CA VAL A 140 24.37 20.25 -2.51
C VAL A 140 23.11 19.72 -1.81
N SER A 141 22.59 20.47 -0.82
CA SER A 141 21.31 20.23 -0.11
C SER A 141 21.16 18.91 0.67
N GLN A 142 20.44 18.93 1.80
CA GLN A 142 20.06 17.75 2.60
C GLN A 142 19.07 16.81 1.88
N ASN A 143 18.88 16.97 0.57
CA ASN A 143 17.85 16.28 -0.20
C ASN A 143 18.20 14.82 -0.54
N TRP A 144 19.33 14.30 -0.04
CA TRP A 144 19.76 12.91 -0.29
C TRP A 144 18.77 11.90 0.30
N LYS A 145 18.21 12.17 1.49
CA LYS A 145 17.21 11.30 2.15
C LYS A 145 15.92 11.14 1.33
N ASN A 146 15.60 12.16 0.51
CA ASN A 146 14.41 12.15 -0.35
C ASN A 146 14.69 11.49 -1.71
N GLN A 147 15.93 11.07 -1.97
CA GLN A 147 16.25 10.41 -3.22
C GLN A 147 15.76 8.96 -3.17
N PRO A 148 15.09 8.47 -4.23
CA PRO A 148 14.61 7.08 -4.28
C PRO A 148 15.71 6.02 -4.07
N HIS A 149 16.96 6.34 -4.44
CA HIS A 149 18.09 5.45 -4.24
C HIS A 149 18.57 5.37 -2.78
N ALA A 150 18.21 6.33 -1.92
CA ALA A 150 18.55 6.35 -0.50
C ALA A 150 17.46 5.76 0.40
N GLN A 151 16.27 5.49 -0.15
CA GLN A 151 15.13 4.92 0.55
C GLN A 151 15.08 3.41 0.29
N LEU A 152 15.46 2.65 1.30
CA LEU A 152 15.71 1.22 1.21
C LEU A 152 14.72 0.45 2.09
N THR A 153 14.38 -0.76 1.69
CA THR A 153 13.59 -1.66 2.55
C THR A 153 14.48 -2.27 3.64
N GLU A 154 13.84 -2.80 4.69
CA GLU A 154 14.57 -3.55 5.73
C GLU A 154 15.32 -4.76 5.15
N SER A 155 14.71 -5.48 4.21
CA SER A 155 15.33 -6.66 3.58
C SER A 155 16.55 -6.29 2.75
N GLU A 156 16.50 -5.20 1.99
CA GLU A 156 17.63 -4.67 1.23
C GLU A 156 18.82 -4.33 2.12
N ILE A 157 18.57 -3.67 3.26
CA ILE A 157 19.62 -3.31 4.22
C ILE A 157 20.19 -4.56 4.88
N LYS A 158 19.33 -5.46 5.38
CA LYS A 158 19.76 -6.62 6.15
C LYS A 158 20.47 -7.70 5.33
N GLN A 159 20.31 -7.71 4.01
CA GLN A 159 20.97 -8.70 3.15
C GLN A 159 22.50 -8.63 3.25
N ASP A 160 23.08 -7.43 3.13
CA ASP A 160 24.54 -7.23 3.07
C ASP A 160 25.07 -6.26 4.16
N PHE A 161 24.17 -5.47 4.77
CA PHE A 161 24.50 -4.40 5.71
C PHE A 161 23.69 -4.47 7.01
N GLU A 162 23.39 -5.69 7.51
CA GLU A 162 22.64 -5.88 8.77
C GLU A 162 23.21 -5.07 9.94
N TRP A 163 24.55 -4.95 10.03
CA TRP A 163 25.23 -4.14 11.05
C TRP A 163 24.83 -2.66 11.03
N ALA A 164 24.44 -2.12 9.87
CA ALA A 164 24.06 -0.72 9.69
C ALA A 164 22.60 -0.45 10.06
N TRP A 165 21.79 -1.50 10.27
CA TRP A 165 20.38 -1.38 10.64
C TRP A 165 20.15 -0.54 11.90
N GLN A 166 21.11 -0.55 12.85
CA GLN A 166 21.05 0.27 14.06
C GLN A 166 21.03 1.79 13.78
N PHE A 167 21.37 2.22 12.56
CA PHE A 167 21.34 3.62 12.13
C PHE A 167 20.16 3.93 11.20
N ALA A 168 19.27 2.96 10.95
CA ALA A 168 18.12 3.15 10.07
C ALA A 168 17.09 4.10 10.69
N LYS A 169 16.56 4.99 9.86
CA LYS A 169 15.45 5.90 10.19
C LYS A 169 14.33 5.75 9.19
N GLU A 170 13.10 5.54 9.67
CA GLU A 170 11.91 5.42 8.84
C GLU A 170 11.69 6.72 8.06
N VAL A 171 11.39 6.62 6.77
CA VAL A 171 11.10 7.77 5.91
C VAL A 171 9.74 8.35 6.33
N GLY A 172 9.75 9.58 6.87
CA GLY A 172 8.54 10.27 7.35
C GLY A 172 8.50 10.56 8.86
N ASP A 173 9.50 10.09 9.61
CA ASP A 173 9.63 10.30 11.06
C ASP A 173 10.41 11.58 11.47
N ASP A 174 10.58 12.56 10.56
CA ASP A 174 11.30 13.83 10.80
C ASP A 174 10.35 15.02 11.10
#